data_AF-A0A7C6R2D2-F1
#
_entry.id   AF-A0A7C6R2D2-F1
#
_cell.length_a   1.000
_cell.length_b   1.000
_cell.length_c   1.000
_cell.angle_alpha   90.00
_cell.angle_beta   90.00
_cell.angle_gamma   90.00
#
_symmetry.space_group_name_H-M   'P 1'
#
loop_
_entity.id
_entity.type
_entity.pdbx_description
1 polymer ?
#
loop_
_entity_poly.entity_id
_entity_poly.type
_entity_poly.pdbx_seq_one_letter_code
_entity_poly.pdbx_strand_id
1 'polypeptide(L)'
;MADYTFATITGRVVFDYGRCRQCREKPCVASCSAGVLKLEGDVPVLAMDAEQVRKGKCTECLACELECHFRGAGGLHIDLPIPGLEAVAEVKRHVHLN
;
A
#
# COMPACT_ATOMS: atom_id res chain seq x y z
N MET A 1 7.11 -3.07 11.91
CA MET A 1 5.81 -2.77 12.56
C MET A 1 5.08 -1.84 11.61
N ALA A 2 3.78 -2.04 11.36
CA ALA A 2 3.03 -1.11 10.51
C ALA A 2 2.82 0.21 11.26
N ASP A 3 3.30 1.33 10.72
CA ASP A 3 3.14 2.66 11.33
C ASP A 3 1.79 3.28 10.99
N TYR A 4 1.25 2.97 9.81
CA TYR A 4 -0.04 3.46 9.35
C TYR A 4 -0.73 2.42 8.46
N THR A 5 -2.04 2.33 8.60
CA THR A 5 -2.86 1.46 7.75
C THR A 5 -4.24 2.03 7.55
N PHE A 6 -4.84 1.75 6.40
CA PHE A 6 -6.26 1.99 6.16
C PHE A 6 -6.88 0.83 5.40
N ALA A 7 -8.17 0.60 5.65
CA ALA A 7 -8.94 -0.43 4.97
C ALA A 7 -9.42 0.07 3.59
N THR A 8 -9.45 -0.86 2.64
CA THR A 8 -10.06 -0.69 1.31
C THR A 8 -11.34 -1.52 1.25
N ILE A 9 -11.88 -1.80 0.05
CA ILE A 9 -13.14 -2.53 -0.09
C ILE A 9 -13.00 -4.02 0.30
N THR A 10 -11.89 -4.68 -0.05
CA THR A 10 -11.64 -6.08 0.30
C THR A 10 -10.48 -6.27 1.26
N GLY A 11 -9.50 -5.36 1.25
CA GLY A 11 -8.26 -5.51 2.00
C GLY A 11 -7.84 -4.28 2.80
N ARG A 12 -6.52 -4.09 2.88
CA ARG A 12 -5.90 -2.92 3.52
C ARG A 12 -4.59 -2.53 2.87
N VAL A 13 -4.29 -1.23 2.94
CA VAL A 13 -2.97 -0.70 2.61
C VAL A 13 -2.20 -0.49 3.92
N VAL A 14 -0.93 -0.90 3.92
CA VAL A 14 -0.04 -0.89 5.08
C VAL A 14 1.21 -0.10 4.74
N PHE A 15 1.62 0.79 5.63
CA PHE A 15 2.84 1.59 5.48
C PHE A 15 3.83 1.32 6.60
N ASP A 16 5.09 1.16 6.21
CA ASP A 16 6.28 1.30 7.05
C ASP A 16 6.84 2.71 6.85
N TYR A 17 6.57 3.59 7.80
CA TYR A 17 7.00 4.99 7.74
C TYR A 17 8.50 5.15 7.96
N GLY A 18 9.17 4.18 8.58
CA GLY A 18 10.64 4.12 8.60
C GLY A 18 11.22 4.08 7.19
N ARG A 19 10.67 3.22 6.33
CA ARG A 19 11.03 3.15 4.90
C ARG A 19 10.50 4.33 4.11
N CYS A 20 9.26 4.76 4.34
CA CYS A 20 8.70 5.89 3.61
C CYS A 20 9.57 7.14 3.77
N ARG A 21 10.05 7.47 4.97
CA ARG A 21 10.91 8.64 5.22
C ARG A 21 12.22 8.63 4.43
N GLN A 22 12.72 7.44 4.07
CA GLN A 22 13.94 7.30 3.26
C GLN A 22 13.67 7.45 1.75
N CYS A 23 12.43 7.29 1.30
CA CYS A 23 12.05 7.44 -0.10
C CYS A 23 11.81 8.92 -0.43
N ARG A 24 12.67 9.55 -1.23
CA ARG A 24 12.50 10.97 -1.62
C ARG A 24 11.46 11.16 -2.73
N GLU A 25 11.40 10.24 -3.68
CA GLU A 25 10.59 10.37 -4.89
C GLU A 25 9.08 10.12 -4.66
N LYS A 26 8.73 9.39 -3.60
CA LYS A 26 7.35 9.03 -3.22
C LYS A 26 6.51 8.55 -4.41
N PRO A 27 7.00 7.63 -5.27
CA PRO A 27 6.34 7.29 -6.52
C PRO A 27 4.93 6.69 -6.31
N CYS A 28 4.69 6.07 -5.15
CA CYS A 28 3.38 5.57 -4.74
C CYS A 28 2.26 6.63 -4.69
N VAL A 29 2.58 7.89 -4.37
CA VAL A 29 1.60 9.00 -4.36
C VAL A 29 1.31 9.43 -5.80
N ALA A 30 2.35 9.55 -6.62
CA ALA A 30 2.22 9.95 -8.03
C ALA A 30 1.49 8.90 -8.88
N SER A 31 1.69 7.60 -8.60
CA SER A 31 1.04 6.50 -9.33
C SER A 31 -0.40 6.23 -8.91
N CYS A 32 -0.89 6.89 -7.85
CA CYS A 32 -2.25 6.73 -7.36
C CYS A 32 -3.24 7.53 -8.22
N SER A 33 -3.70 6.95 -9.34
CA SER A 33 -4.64 7.60 -10.26
C SER A 33 -5.98 7.97 -9.63
N ALA A 34 -6.39 7.26 -8.58
CA ALA A 34 -7.62 7.55 -7.82
C ALA A 34 -7.46 8.71 -6.82
N GLY A 35 -6.25 9.22 -6.60
CA GLY A 35 -5.99 10.32 -5.68
C GLY A 35 -6.27 10.01 -4.21
N VAL A 36 -6.22 8.73 -3.79
CA VAL A 36 -6.44 8.33 -2.39
C VAL A 36 -5.27 8.64 -1.47
N LEU A 37 -4.07 8.86 -2.02
CA LEU A 37 -2.86 9.17 -1.25
C LEU A 37 -2.47 10.64 -1.41
N LYS A 38 -2.07 11.27 -0.30
CA LYS A 38 -1.34 12.55 -0.26
C LYS A 38 -0.10 12.42 0.62
N LEU A 39 0.76 13.43 0.60
CA LEU A 39 1.85 13.55 1.57
C LEU A 39 1.44 14.44 2.73
N GLU A 40 1.76 14.01 3.94
CA GLU A 40 1.81 14.86 5.13
C GLU A 40 3.23 14.76 5.72
N GLY A 41 4.00 15.84 5.59
CA GLY A 41 5.44 15.79 5.80
C GLY A 41 6.09 14.78 4.86
N ASP A 42 6.80 13.81 5.43
CA ASP A 42 7.63 12.87 4.68
C ASP A 42 6.96 11.49 4.51
N VAL A 43 5.66 11.36 4.76
CA VAL A 43 4.97 10.06 4.72
C VAL A 43 3.65 10.14 3.96
N PRO A 44 3.26 9.07 3.22
CA PRO A 44 1.95 8.99 2.60
C PRO A 44 0.84 8.79 3.63
N VAL A 45 -0.26 9.52 3.47
CA VAL A 45 -1.50 9.39 4.26
C VAL A 45 -2.72 9.41 3.32
N LEU A 46 -3.91 9.21 3.87
CA LEU A 46 -5.15 9.36 3.10
C LEU A 46 -5.41 10.81 2.71
N ALA A 47 -5.73 11.04 1.43
CA ALA A 47 -6.11 12.35 0.91
C ALA A 47 -7.60 12.69 1.10
N MET A 48 -8.40 11.70 1.48
CA MET A 48 -9.86 11.80 1.61
C MET A 48 -10.34 10.98 2.81
N ASP A 49 -11.63 11.05 3.08
CA ASP A 49 -12.23 10.32 4.20
C ASP A 49 -12.12 8.80 4.03
N ALA A 50 -11.80 8.10 5.12
CA ALA A 50 -11.57 6.66 5.11
C ALA A 50 -12.81 5.85 4.72
N GLU A 51 -14.02 6.35 4.98
CA GLU A 51 -15.26 5.67 4.60
C GLU A 51 -15.46 5.70 3.07
N GLN A 52 -15.05 6.79 2.41
CA GLN A 52 -15.06 6.85 0.94
C GLN A 52 -14.11 5.80 0.32
N VAL A 53 -12.96 5.59 0.95
CA VAL A 53 -11.99 4.57 0.53
C VAL A 53 -12.53 3.16 0.73
N ARG A 54 -13.16 2.88 1.87
CA ARG A 54 -13.84 1.60 2.14
C ARG A 54 -14.98 1.31 1.17
N LYS A 55 -15.62 2.35 0.63
CA LYS A 55 -16.67 2.26 -0.40
C LYS A 55 -16.13 2.18 -1.83
N GLY A 56 -14.82 1.99 -2.02
CA GLY A 56 -14.22 1.70 -3.32
C GLY A 56 -13.58 2.88 -4.04
N LYS A 57 -13.30 4.00 -3.35
CA LYS A 57 -12.45 5.06 -3.96
C LYS A 57 -11.03 4.58 -4.23
N CYS A 58 -10.48 3.72 -3.38
CA CYS A 58 -9.32 2.93 -3.76
C CYS A 58 -9.83 1.70 -4.52
N THR A 59 -9.43 1.57 -5.77
CA THR A 59 -9.82 0.46 -6.65
C THR A 59 -8.93 -0.78 -6.49
N GLU A 60 -8.04 -0.80 -5.49
CA GLU A 60 -7.13 -1.91 -5.21
C GLU A 60 -6.24 -2.29 -6.42
N CYS A 61 -5.86 -1.30 -7.23
CA CYS A 61 -5.16 -1.50 -8.51
C CYS A 61 -3.67 -1.87 -8.43
N LEU A 62 -3.09 -1.94 -7.22
CA LEU A 62 -1.69 -2.26 -6.93
C LEU A 62 -0.61 -1.29 -7.47
N ALA A 63 -0.97 -0.28 -8.27
CA ALA A 63 0.01 0.65 -8.86
C ALA A 63 0.89 1.35 -7.81
N CYS A 64 0.34 1.71 -6.65
CA CYS A 64 1.11 2.35 -5.58
C CYS A 64 2.09 1.39 -4.89
N GLU A 65 1.76 0.11 -4.74
CA GLU A 65 2.67 -0.91 -4.19
C GLU A 65 3.80 -1.22 -5.16
N LEU A 66 3.47 -1.49 -6.43
CA LEU A 66 4.45 -1.83 -7.45
C LEU A 66 5.47 -0.71 -7.64
N GLU A 67 5.01 0.55 -7.74
CA GLU A 67 5.91 1.70 -7.87
C GLU A 67 6.70 1.96 -6.59
N CYS A 68 6.12 1.71 -5.41
CA CYS A 68 6.88 1.78 -4.15
C CYS A 68 7.99 0.73 -4.09
N HIS A 69 7.75 -0.46 -4.62
CA HIS A 69 8.71 -1.56 -4.64
C HIS A 69 9.82 -1.32 -5.67
N PHE A 70 9.48 -1.00 -6.92
CA PHE A 70 10.46 -0.92 -8.01
C PHE A 70 11.20 0.42 -8.09
N ARG A 71 10.58 1.51 -7.63
CA ARG A 71 11.16 2.87 -7.72
C ARG A 71 11.24 3.58 -6.37
N GLY A 72 10.59 3.06 -5.35
CA GLY A 72 10.61 3.62 -4.00
C GLY A 72 11.53 2.87 -3.06
N ALA A 73 11.24 2.99 -1.76
CA ALA A 73 11.96 2.27 -0.69
C ALA A 73 11.20 1.04 -0.17
N GLY A 74 10.17 0.57 -0.89
CA GLY A 74 9.38 -0.60 -0.49
C GLY A 74 8.70 -0.46 0.88
N GLY A 75 8.15 0.72 1.16
CA GLY A 75 7.47 1.06 2.42
C GLY A 75 5.95 0.91 2.39
N LEU A 76 5.35 0.58 1.24
CA LEU A 76 3.91 0.36 1.06
C LEU A 76 3.70 -1.10 0.70
N HIS A 77 2.76 -1.75 1.38
CA HIS A 77 2.27 -3.10 1.07
C HIS A 77 0.75 -3.13 1.03
N ILE A 78 0.15 -3.89 0.11
CA ILE A 78 -1.30 -4.09 0.02
C ILE A 78 -1.61 -5.54 0.38
N ASP A 79 -2.40 -5.72 1.42
CA ASP A 79 -2.89 -7.02 1.85
C ASP A 79 -4.32 -7.19 1.33
N LEU A 80 -4.48 -8.04 0.30
CA LEU A 80 -5.77 -8.44 -0.27
C LEU A 80 -6.04 -9.89 0.11
N PRO A 81 -7.03 -10.17 0.97
CA PRO A 81 -7.39 -11.53 1.30
C PRO A 81 -7.99 -12.22 0.07
N ILE A 82 -7.42 -13.37 -0.30
CA ILE A 82 -7.94 -14.22 -1.37
C ILE A 82 -8.47 -15.51 -0.73
N PRO A 83 -9.79 -15.64 -0.52
CA PRO A 83 -10.36 -16.83 0.10
C PRO A 83 -9.95 -18.10 -0.64
N GLY A 84 -9.51 -19.10 0.13
CA GLY A 84 -9.03 -20.37 -0.42
C GLY A 84 -7.54 -20.40 -0.81
N LEU A 85 -6.86 -19.25 -0.90
CA LEU A 85 -5.42 -19.21 -1.15
C LEU A 85 -4.61 -19.73 0.05
N GLU A 86 -5.12 -19.55 1.27
CA GLU A 86 -4.55 -20.06 2.52
C GLU A 86 -4.19 -21.56 2.42
N ALA A 87 -5.04 -22.35 1.75
CA ALA A 87 -4.90 -23.81 1.64
C ALA A 87 -3.76 -24.24 0.70
N VAL A 88 -3.23 -23.34 -0.13
CA VAL A 88 -2.15 -23.61 -1.10
C VAL A 88 -0.94 -22.69 -0.91
N ALA A 89 -0.97 -21.80 0.10
CA ALA A 89 0.08 -20.79 0.36
C ALA A 89 1.43 -21.39 0.81
N GLU A 90 1.55 -22.72 0.88
CA GLU A 90 2.85 -23.43 0.97
C GLU A 90 3.70 -23.25 -0.30
N VAL A 91 3.12 -22.75 -1.41
CA VAL A 91 3.89 -22.26 -2.57
C VAL A 91 4.49 -20.90 -2.21
N LYS A 92 5.60 -20.96 -1.46
CA LYS A 92 6.54 -19.88 -1.10
C LYS A 92 5.89 -18.50 -1.04
N ARG A 93 5.68 -17.99 0.18
CA ARG A 93 5.91 -16.57 0.44
C ARG A 93 7.28 -16.24 -0.15
N HIS A 94 7.34 -15.69 -1.37
CA HIS A 94 8.49 -14.93 -1.83
C HIS A 94 8.49 -13.67 -0.96
N VAL A 95 8.87 -13.84 0.31
CA VAL A 95 9.60 -12.84 1.04
C VAL A 95 10.77 -12.55 0.12
N HIS A 96 10.68 -11.45 -0.62
CA HIS A 96 11.83 -10.88 -1.28
C HIS A 96 12.82 -10.57 -0.16
N LEU A 97 13.69 -11.56 0.11
CA LEU A 97 14.88 -11.40 0.91
C LEU A 97 15.71 -10.36 0.17
N ASN A 98 15.92 -9.23 0.83
CA ASN A 98 16.94 -8.25 0.47
C ASN A 98 18.30 -8.93 0.33
#